data_AF-A0A9E1P269-F1
#
_entry.id   AF-A0A9E1P269-F1
#
_cell.length_a   1.000
_cell.length_b   1.000
_cell.length_c   1.000
_cell.angle_alpha   90.00
_cell.angle_beta   90.00
_cell.angle_gamma   90.00
#
_symmetry.space_group_name_H-M   'P 1'
#
loop_
_entity.id
_entity.type
_entity.pdbx_description
1 polymer ?
#
loop_
_entity_poly.entity_id
_entity_poly.type
_entity_poly.pdbx_seq_one_letter_code
_entity_poly.pdbx_strand_id
1 'polypeptide(L)'
;MSNTEKAVKDNRRKTRRNFSTEEKLPKALRGAGSPYHPQTQGKIERYHRSMKNEVKLENYYYPWELEKAIAEWVDHHNHERYHESLDKVTPAGVCDGRRNDILEQHAEIKFRTLTQRKVHNLQLAG
;
A
#
# COMPACT_ATOMS: atom_id res chain seq x y z
N MET A 1 -6.15 -18.93 -9.54
CA MET A 1 -7.10 -18.00 -10.21
C MET A 1 -6.28 -16.92 -10.88
N SER A 2 -6.33 -16.79 -12.20
CA SER A 2 -5.57 -15.80 -12.96
C SER A 2 -6.05 -14.39 -12.62
N ASN A 3 -5.22 -13.59 -11.94
CA ASN A 3 -5.47 -12.17 -11.75
C ASN A 3 -5.50 -11.51 -13.14
N THR A 4 -6.68 -11.19 -13.64
CA THR A 4 -6.83 -10.37 -14.84
C THR A 4 -6.62 -8.91 -14.40
N GLU A 5 -5.55 -8.28 -14.88
CA GLU A 5 -5.25 -6.88 -14.62
C GLU A 5 -6.38 -5.98 -15.16
N LYS A 6 -7.21 -5.46 -14.27
CA LYS A 6 -8.23 -4.46 -14.60
C LYS A 6 -7.73 -3.09 -14.18
N ALA A 7 -7.56 -2.20 -15.16
CA ALA A 7 -7.22 -0.80 -14.90
C ALA A 7 -8.52 0.01 -14.70
N VAL A 8 -8.68 0.59 -13.50
CA VAL A 8 -9.80 1.48 -13.16
C VAL A 8 -9.35 2.93 -13.23
N LYS A 9 -10.01 3.77 -14.04
CA LYS A 9 -9.61 5.17 -14.30
C LYS A 9 -10.68 6.18 -13.85
N ASP A 10 -10.24 7.40 -13.53
CA ASP A 10 -11.12 8.54 -13.17
C ASP A 10 -11.78 9.10 -14.43
N ASN A 11 -13.07 9.46 -14.34
CA ASN A 11 -13.89 10.00 -15.43
C ASN A 11 -13.66 11.50 -15.73
N ARG A 12 -12.75 12.17 -15.02
CA ARG A 12 -12.43 13.59 -15.23
C ARG A 12 -11.94 13.88 -16.67
N ARG A 13 -12.31 15.03 -17.26
CA ARG A 13 -12.00 15.40 -18.67
C ARG A 13 -10.49 15.38 -19.03
N LYS A 14 -9.58 15.53 -18.07
CA LYS A 14 -8.10 15.51 -18.30
C LYS A 14 -7.53 14.09 -18.45
N THR A 15 -8.03 13.10 -17.69
CA THR A 15 -7.60 11.70 -17.79
C THR A 15 -8.10 10.99 -19.07
N ARG A 16 -9.14 11.55 -19.74
CA ARG A 16 -9.66 11.03 -21.01
C ARG A 16 -8.77 11.27 -22.24
N ARG A 17 -7.94 12.32 -22.26
CA ARG A 17 -7.25 12.78 -23.50
C ARG A 17 -5.81 12.31 -23.67
N ASN A 18 -5.12 11.88 -22.60
CA ASN A 18 -3.66 11.74 -22.61
C ASN A 18 -3.15 10.29 -22.47
N PHE A 19 -3.87 9.29 -22.98
CA PHE A 19 -3.24 7.98 -23.21
C PHE A 19 -2.73 7.96 -24.65
N SER A 20 -1.41 7.98 -24.81
CA SER A 20 -0.73 7.71 -26.08
C SER A 20 -1.30 6.43 -26.70
N THR A 21 -1.45 6.46 -28.01
CA THR A 21 -2.30 5.55 -28.79
C THR A 21 -1.79 4.09 -28.80
N GLU A 22 -0.64 3.79 -28.21
CA GLU A 22 0.09 2.54 -28.43
C GLU A 22 -0.18 1.41 -27.41
N GLU A 23 -0.87 1.66 -26.28
CA GLU A 23 -1.13 0.61 -25.28
C GLU A 23 -2.61 0.58 -24.85
N LYS A 24 -3.52 0.39 -25.82
CA LYS A 24 -4.94 0.27 -25.51
C LYS A 24 -5.28 -1.16 -25.04
N LEU A 25 -5.24 -1.39 -23.71
CA LEU A 25 -5.81 -2.58 -23.03
C LEU A 25 -7.15 -3.04 -23.66
N PRO A 26 -7.50 -4.33 -23.74
CA PRO A 26 -8.79 -4.75 -24.30
C PRO A 26 -9.97 -4.13 -23.53
N LYS A 27 -11.06 -3.77 -24.24
CA LYS A 27 -12.23 -3.05 -23.68
C LYS A 27 -12.84 -3.74 -22.45
N ALA A 28 -12.74 -5.07 -22.38
CA ALA A 28 -13.21 -5.89 -21.27
C ALA A 28 -12.43 -5.68 -19.95
N LEU A 29 -11.20 -5.17 -20.00
CA LEU A 29 -10.36 -4.89 -18.82
C LEU A 29 -10.44 -3.43 -18.34
N ARG A 30 -11.15 -2.56 -19.08
CA ARG A 30 -11.33 -1.14 -18.72
C ARG A 30 -12.61 -0.96 -17.88
N GLY A 31 -12.45 -0.85 -16.56
CA GLY A 31 -13.53 -0.43 -15.67
C GLY A 31 -13.53 1.09 -15.51
N ALA A 32 -14.66 1.75 -15.76
CA ALA A 32 -14.88 3.14 -15.34
C ALA A 32 -15.74 3.13 -14.08
N GLY A 33 -15.35 3.91 -13.06
CA GLY A 33 -16.27 4.18 -11.95
C GLY A 33 -17.53 4.87 -12.47
N SER A 34 -18.68 4.67 -11.82
CA SER A 34 -19.88 5.42 -12.18
C SER A 34 -19.61 6.92 -11.98
N PRO A 35 -20.04 7.81 -12.91
CA PRO A 35 -19.94 9.25 -12.71
C PRO A 35 -20.49 9.65 -11.33
N TYR A 36 -19.78 10.54 -10.63
CA TYR A 36 -20.13 11.02 -9.28
C TYR A 36 -20.11 9.97 -8.16
N HIS A 37 -19.44 8.82 -8.36
CA HIS A 37 -19.28 7.79 -7.32
C HIS A 37 -17.80 7.61 -6.91
N PRO A 38 -17.22 8.54 -6.12
CA PRO A 38 -15.79 8.59 -5.80
C PRO A 38 -15.29 7.37 -5.01
N GLN A 39 -16.20 6.60 -4.41
CA GLN A 39 -15.86 5.44 -3.58
C GLN A 39 -15.09 4.34 -4.34
N THR A 40 -15.21 4.28 -5.67
CA THR A 40 -14.46 3.33 -6.51
C THR A 40 -12.96 3.67 -6.64
N GLN A 41 -12.55 4.90 -6.29
CA GLN A 41 -11.16 5.37 -6.37
C GLN A 41 -10.52 5.64 -5.01
N GLY A 42 -11.20 5.30 -3.91
CA GLY A 42 -10.74 5.62 -2.56
C GLY A 42 -9.35 5.10 -2.22
N LYS A 43 -8.89 4.00 -2.83
CA LYS A 43 -7.54 3.45 -2.61
C LYS A 43 -6.44 4.37 -3.14
N ILE A 44 -6.55 4.83 -4.39
CA ILE A 44 -5.54 5.72 -4.99
C ILE A 44 -5.61 7.13 -4.39
N GLU A 45 -6.81 7.59 -4.03
CA GLU A 45 -6.98 8.85 -3.31
C GLU A 45 -6.34 8.80 -1.92
N ARG A 46 -6.53 7.69 -1.18
CA ARG A 46 -5.90 7.48 0.13
C ARG A 46 -4.38 7.39 0.01
N TYR A 47 -3.88 6.66 -0.98
CA TYR A 47 -2.44 6.53 -1.26
C TYR A 47 -1.79 7.91 -1.49
N HIS A 48 -2.35 8.71 -2.40
CA HIS A 48 -1.84 10.06 -2.65
C HIS A 48 -1.97 10.99 -1.45
N ARG A 49 -2.99 10.82 -0.61
CA ARG A 49 -3.14 11.60 0.63
C ARG A 49 -2.03 11.26 1.62
N SER A 50 -1.77 9.96 1.84
CA SER A 50 -0.67 9.51 2.71
C SER A 50 0.68 10.04 2.24
N MET A 51 0.96 9.91 0.94
CA MET A 51 2.18 10.46 0.33
C MET A 51 2.35 11.95 0.62
N LYS A 52 1.32 12.74 0.32
CA LYS A 52 1.37 14.19 0.53
C LYS A 52 1.52 14.57 2.00
N ASN A 53 0.95 13.80 2.92
CA ASN A 53 1.02 14.10 4.35
C ASN A 53 2.42 13.85 4.93
N GLU A 54 3.18 12.91 4.36
CA GLU A 54 4.52 12.57 4.83
C GLU A 54 5.58 13.39 4.08
N VAL A 55 5.54 13.43 2.75
CA VAL A 55 6.55 14.12 1.92
C VAL A 55 6.54 15.63 2.15
N LYS A 56 5.38 16.26 2.41
CA LYS A 56 5.28 17.72 2.61
C LYS A 56 5.79 18.21 3.98
N LEU A 57 6.20 17.31 4.87
CA LEU A 57 6.75 17.71 6.16
C LEU A 57 8.13 18.37 6.01
N GLU A 58 8.84 18.07 4.93
CA GLU A 58 10.16 18.61 4.63
C GLU A 58 10.11 19.71 3.57
N ASN A 59 11.13 20.58 3.58
CA ASN A 59 11.30 21.62 2.57
C ASN A 59 12.33 21.18 1.53
N TYR A 60 11.94 21.16 0.26
CA TYR A 60 12.81 20.81 -0.86
C TYR A 60 13.21 22.07 -1.62
N TYR A 61 14.50 22.29 -1.77
CA TYR A 61 15.02 23.47 -2.46
C TYR A 61 15.11 23.22 -3.97
N TYR A 62 15.27 21.96 -4.36
CA TYR A 62 15.40 21.57 -5.75
C TYR A 62 14.42 20.45 -6.16
N PRO A 63 13.99 20.40 -7.44
CA PRO A 63 13.04 19.40 -7.90
C PRO A 63 13.50 17.94 -7.73
N TRP A 64 14.80 17.66 -7.92
CA TRP A 64 15.35 16.30 -7.78
C TRP A 64 15.32 15.78 -6.34
N GLU A 65 15.38 16.67 -5.35
CA GLU A 65 15.25 16.29 -3.93
C GLU A 65 13.84 15.80 -3.65
N LEU A 66 12.84 16.49 -4.20
CA LEU A 66 11.44 16.06 -4.10
C LEU A 66 11.21 14.73 -4.82
N GLU A 67 11.78 14.55 -6.02
CA GLU A 67 11.69 13.27 -6.75
C GLU A 67 12.29 12.12 -5.95
N LYS A 68 13.45 12.34 -5.33
CA LYS A 68 14.11 11.36 -4.47
C LYS A 68 13.25 11.04 -3.24
N ALA A 69 12.74 12.05 -2.55
CA ALA A 69 11.88 11.84 -1.38
C ALA A 69 10.58 11.10 -1.71
N ILE A 70 10.00 11.36 -2.88
CA ILE A 70 8.85 10.58 -3.36
C ILE A 70 9.25 9.12 -3.60
N ALA A 71 10.41 8.86 -4.23
CA ALA A 71 10.87 7.49 -4.48
C ALA A 71 11.12 6.73 -3.18
N GLU A 72 11.79 7.35 -2.20
CA GLU A 72 12.02 6.79 -0.87
C GLU A 72 10.69 6.51 -0.15
N TRP A 73 9.73 7.44 -0.24
CA TRP A 73 8.40 7.24 0.33
C TRP A 73 7.67 6.04 -0.29
N VAL A 74 7.74 5.89 -1.63
CA VAL A 74 7.11 4.76 -2.34
C VAL A 74 7.73 3.44 -1.89
N ASP A 75 9.06 3.38 -1.79
CA ASP A 75 9.79 2.19 -1.35
C ASP A 75 9.39 1.81 0.08
N HIS A 76 9.48 2.77 1.00
CA HIS A 76 9.07 2.57 2.39
C HIS A 76 7.60 2.10 2.50
N HIS A 77 6.68 2.75 1.78
CA HIS A 77 5.25 2.40 1.83
C HIS A 77 4.97 0.97 1.37
N ASN A 78 5.70 0.50 0.35
CA ASN A 78 5.47 -0.79 -0.30
C ASN A 78 6.21 -1.94 0.39
N HIS A 79 7.42 -1.69 0.92
CA HIS A 79 8.32 -2.75 1.39
C HIS A 79 8.51 -2.79 2.90
N GLU A 80 8.33 -1.67 3.61
CA GLU A 80 8.69 -1.57 5.04
C GLU A 80 7.50 -1.24 5.93
N ARG A 81 6.58 -0.41 5.45
CA ARG A 81 5.48 0.10 6.25
C ARG A 81 4.50 -1.01 6.62
N TYR A 82 4.17 -1.10 7.91
CA TYR A 82 3.08 -1.96 8.38
C TYR A 82 1.71 -1.33 8.10
N HIS A 83 0.81 -2.11 7.50
CA HIS A 83 -0.55 -1.67 7.19
C HIS A 83 -1.58 -2.43 8.02
N GLU A 84 -2.31 -1.72 8.88
CA GLU A 84 -3.33 -2.32 9.75
C GLU A 84 -4.43 -3.04 8.96
N SER A 85 -4.86 -2.47 7.83
CA SER A 85 -5.85 -3.10 6.94
C SER A 85 -5.35 -4.37 6.25
N LEU A 86 -4.05 -4.67 6.36
CA LEU A 86 -3.40 -5.85 5.82
C LEU A 86 -2.79 -6.71 6.94
N ASP A 87 -3.31 -6.62 8.16
CA ASP A 87 -2.81 -7.38 9.32
C ASP A 87 -1.33 -7.17 9.59
N LYS A 88 -0.85 -5.93 9.37
CA LYS A 88 0.56 -5.54 9.49
C LYS A 88 1.46 -6.24 8.48
N VAL A 89 0.93 -6.67 7.34
CA VAL A 89 1.73 -7.14 6.20
C VAL A 89 1.98 -5.95 5.26
N THR A 90 3.15 -5.94 4.61
CA THR A 90 3.52 -4.92 3.63
C THR A 90 2.79 -5.17 2.30
N PRO A 91 2.50 -4.13 1.49
CA PRO A 91 1.82 -4.29 0.21
C PRO A 91 2.58 -5.22 -0.73
N ALA A 92 3.92 -5.12 -0.77
CA ALA A 92 4.76 -6.03 -1.54
C ALA A 92 4.58 -7.49 -1.08
N GLY A 93 4.59 -7.77 0.23
CA GLY A 93 4.37 -9.13 0.74
C GLY A 93 3.02 -9.73 0.36
N VAL A 94 1.97 -8.90 0.24
CA VAL A 94 0.66 -9.34 -0.26
C VAL A 94 0.69 -9.59 -1.77
N CYS A 95 1.29 -8.71 -2.56
CA CYS A 95 1.44 -8.88 -4.01
C CYS A 95 2.27 -10.13 -4.36
N ASP A 96 3.32 -10.41 -3.59
CA ASP A 96 4.19 -11.59 -3.73
C ASP A 96 3.50 -12.89 -3.29
N GLY A 97 2.31 -12.83 -2.68
CA GLY A 97 1.59 -13.99 -2.17
C GLY A 97 2.10 -14.55 -0.84
N ARG A 98 3.09 -13.90 -0.20
CA ARG A 98 3.72 -14.33 1.07
C ARG A 98 2.92 -13.96 2.33
N ARG A 99 1.68 -13.50 2.17
CA ARG A 99 0.86 -13.00 3.28
C ARG A 99 0.71 -14.03 4.41
N ASN A 100 0.39 -15.27 4.07
CA ASN A 100 0.12 -16.30 5.07
C ASN A 100 1.39 -16.66 5.87
N ASP A 101 2.52 -16.82 5.18
CA ASP A 101 3.81 -17.14 5.80
C ASP A 101 4.23 -16.04 6.80
N ILE A 102 4.03 -14.77 6.43
CA ILE A 102 4.32 -13.62 7.31
C ILE A 102 3.42 -13.65 8.55
N LEU A 103 2.13 -13.98 8.39
CA LEU A 103 1.20 -14.05 9.51
C LEU A 103 1.49 -15.22 10.45
N GLU A 104 1.93 -16.36 9.91
CA GLU A 104 2.35 -17.50 10.70
C GLU A 104 3.59 -17.15 11.55
N GLN A 105 4.60 -16.53 10.94
CA GLN A 105 5.79 -16.03 11.64
C GLN A 105 5.42 -15.03 12.75
N HIS A 106 4.49 -14.11 12.48
CA HIS A 106 4.01 -13.15 13.49
C HIS A 106 3.34 -13.86 14.67
N ALA A 107 2.54 -14.90 14.41
CA ALA A 107 1.88 -15.67 15.45
C ALA A 107 2.88 -16.41 16.35
N GLU A 108 3.90 -17.03 15.75
CA GLU A 108 4.96 -17.72 16.48
C GLU A 108 5.76 -16.75 17.37
N ILE A 109 6.20 -15.62 16.82
CA ILE A 109 6.93 -14.58 17.57
C ILE A 109 6.08 -14.06 18.73
N LYS A 110 4.78 -13.81 18.50
CA LYS A 110 3.85 -13.35 19.54
C LYS A 110 3.72 -14.40 20.65
N PHE A 111 3.54 -15.66 20.29
CA PHE A 111 3.42 -16.76 21.25
C PHE A 111 4.69 -16.89 22.13
N ARG A 112 5.87 -16.87 21.50
CA ARG A 112 7.16 -16.94 22.21
C ARG A 112 7.33 -15.78 23.18
N THR A 113 7.03 -14.56 22.72
CA THR A 113 7.17 -13.34 23.52
C THR A 113 6.23 -13.35 24.74
N LEU A 114 4.98 -13.77 24.55
CA LEU A 114 4.00 -13.88 25.66
C LEU A 114 4.41 -14.93 26.68
N THR A 115 4.91 -16.07 26.23
CA THR A 115 5.40 -17.15 27.11
C THR A 115 6.57 -16.68 27.96
N GLN A 116 7.56 -16.02 27.34
CA GLN A 116 8.71 -15.45 28.06
C GLN A 116 8.28 -14.43 29.11
N ARG A 117 7.35 -13.52 28.76
CA ARG A 117 6.81 -12.53 29.70
C ARG A 117 6.10 -13.18 30.88
N LYS A 118 5.32 -14.24 30.64
CA LYS A 118 4.63 -14.99 31.70
C LYS A 118 5.64 -15.58 32.69
N VAL A 119 6.70 -16.23 32.19
CA VAL A 119 7.74 -16.82 33.04
C VAL A 119 8.44 -15.75 33.87
N HIS A 120 8.87 -14.64 33.23
CA HIS A 120 9.53 -13.54 33.91
C HIS A 120 8.68 -12.94 35.05
N ASN A 121 7.40 -12.68 34.77
CA ASN A 121 6.49 -12.12 35.78
C ASN A 121 6.24 -13.07 36.96
N LEU A 122 6.21 -14.39 36.71
CA LEU A 122 6.08 -15.39 37.78
C LEU A 122 7.35 -15.48 38.63
N GLN A 123 8.54 -15.30 38.04
CA GLN A 123 9.81 -15.28 38.77
C GLN A 123 9.98 -14.03 39.65
N LEU A 124 9.42 -12.89 39.26
CA LEU A 124 9.46 -11.65 40.05
C LEU A 124 8.44 -11.63 41.20
N ALA A 125 7.41 -12.47 41.14
CA ALA A 125 6.32 -12.51 42.11
C ALA A 125 6.52 -13.53 43.23
N GLY A 126 7.56 -14.36 43.16
CA GLY A 126 7.97 -15.31 44.20
C GLY A 126 9.22 -14.82 44.92
#